data_AF-A0A1I6X6T9-F1
#
_entry.id   AF-A0A1I6X6T9-F1
#
_cell.length_a   1.000
_cell.length_b   1.000
_cell.length_c   1.000
_cell.angle_alpha   90.00
_cell.angle_beta   90.00
_cell.angle_gamma   90.00
#
_symmetry.space_group_name_H-M   'P 1'
#
loop_
_entity.id
_entity.type
_entity.pdbx_description
1 polymer ?
#
loop_
_entity_poly.entity_id
_entity_poly.type
_entity_poly.pdbx_seq_one_letter_code
_entity_poly.pdbx_strand_id
1 'polypeptide(L)'
;MANIDLTQYGITGTTEILHNPSYKTLFEEETKEGLTGFEIGQISELGAVNVKTGIFTGRSPKDKFIVDDETSHDTVWWDSEAYHNDNHRATKEAWEACKEIAKKELSNKKLYVVDAFCGANKDTRMAVRFIVEVAWQAHFVTNMFVKPTEEELANFKPDFTVYNASKAKVENFKELGLHSDTAVVFNLTSREQVIINTWYGGEMKKGMFSMMNYFLPLKGIAAMHCSANTDKEGKNTAIFFGLSGTGKTTLSTDPKRLLIGDDEHGWDDEGIFNFEGGCYAKVINLDMESEPDIYGAIKRNALLENVVLDEKGKIDFADKSITENTRVSYPIDHIKGTVKGFVNDRSAAPAAKSVIFLSADAFGVLPPVSILTPEQMQYYFLSGFTAKLAGTERGITEPTPTFSACFGQAFLELHPTKYAQELVKRVKANGTKAYLVNTGWNGTGKRISIKDTRGIIDAIHSGAIANAPTKKIPFFGLEVPTELEGVDTNILDPKNTYADPAEWEKKAKELASMFIKNFDKYTTNEAGKALVAAGPQL
;
A
#
# COMPACT_ATOMS: atom_id res chain seq x y z
N MET A 1 -7.73 28.96 -17.93
CA MET A 1 -6.74 27.95 -17.51
C MET A 1 -5.49 28.18 -18.31
N ALA A 2 -4.30 28.11 -17.70
CA ALA A 2 -3.06 28.18 -18.45
C ALA A 2 -3.03 27.03 -19.47
N ASN A 3 -2.69 27.30 -20.72
CA ASN A 3 -2.51 26.24 -21.71
C ASN A 3 -1.31 25.40 -21.27
N ILE A 4 -1.51 24.12 -20.95
CA ILE A 4 -0.42 23.20 -20.68
C ILE A 4 0.34 22.96 -22.00
N ASP A 5 1.63 23.31 -22.00
CA ASP A 5 2.54 23.00 -23.09
C ASP A 5 3.27 21.68 -22.80
N LEU A 6 2.90 20.61 -23.50
CA LEU A 6 3.52 19.30 -23.34
C LEU A 6 4.84 19.15 -24.13
N THR A 7 5.21 20.12 -24.98
CA THR A 7 6.44 20.06 -25.77
C THR A 7 7.69 20.10 -24.90
N GLN A 8 7.60 20.71 -23.70
CA GLN A 8 8.65 20.67 -22.68
C GLN A 8 9.01 19.24 -22.22
N TYR A 9 8.08 18.29 -22.38
CA TYR A 9 8.25 16.87 -22.08
C TYR A 9 8.63 16.04 -23.32
N GLY A 10 8.81 16.68 -24.48
CA GLY A 10 9.06 16.01 -25.76
C GLY A 10 7.81 15.38 -26.40
N ILE A 11 6.62 15.67 -25.89
CA ILE A 11 5.35 15.24 -26.48
C ILE A 11 4.87 16.31 -27.46
N THR A 12 4.60 15.93 -28.70
CA THR A 12 4.26 16.87 -29.79
C THR A 12 3.00 16.46 -30.53
N GLY A 13 2.39 17.40 -31.26
CA GLY A 13 1.22 17.14 -32.09
C GLY A 13 -0.06 16.78 -31.33
N THR A 14 -0.12 16.99 -30.01
CA THR A 14 -1.30 16.72 -29.18
C THR A 14 -2.54 17.42 -29.77
N THR A 15 -3.58 16.65 -30.07
CA THR A 15 -4.78 17.16 -30.77
C THR A 15 -5.76 17.85 -29.81
N GLU A 16 -5.79 17.41 -28.56
CA GLU A 16 -6.61 17.95 -27.48
C GLU A 16 -5.96 17.61 -26.14
N ILE A 17 -5.95 18.54 -25.19
CA ILE A 17 -5.51 18.30 -23.80
C ILE A 17 -6.70 18.53 -22.88
N LEU A 18 -7.14 17.46 -22.20
CA LEU A 18 -8.07 17.56 -21.09
C LEU A 18 -7.29 17.64 -19.78
N HIS A 19 -7.07 18.88 -19.30
CA HIS A 19 -6.37 19.16 -18.05
C HIS A 19 -7.32 19.11 -16.85
N ASN A 20 -6.97 18.30 -15.84
CA ASN A 20 -7.73 18.04 -14.61
C ASN A 20 -9.25 17.85 -14.90
N PRO A 21 -9.62 16.88 -15.77
CA PRO A 21 -11.00 16.69 -16.19
C PRO A 21 -11.93 16.44 -15.00
N SER A 22 -13.16 16.97 -15.09
CA SER A 22 -14.17 16.72 -14.07
C SER A 22 -14.62 15.26 -14.07
N TYR A 23 -15.14 14.75 -12.95
CA TYR A 23 -15.77 13.42 -12.89
C TYR A 23 -16.93 13.21 -13.88
N LYS A 24 -17.61 14.30 -14.26
CA LYS A 24 -18.61 14.27 -15.32
C LYS A 24 -17.96 13.96 -16.66
N THR A 25 -16.93 14.74 -17.02
CA THR A 25 -16.16 14.55 -18.25
C THR A 25 -15.51 13.18 -18.31
N LEU A 26 -14.87 12.73 -17.22
CA LEU A 26 -14.22 11.42 -17.15
C LEU A 26 -15.20 10.29 -17.49
N PHE A 27 -16.39 10.31 -16.92
CA PHE A 27 -17.41 9.31 -17.24
C PHE A 27 -17.91 9.37 -18.66
N GLU A 28 -18.16 10.57 -19.18
CA GLU A 28 -18.57 10.73 -20.58
C GLU A 28 -17.52 10.13 -21.53
N GLU A 29 -16.23 10.30 -21.21
CA GLU A 29 -15.11 9.72 -21.97
C GLU A 29 -14.94 8.21 -21.74
N GLU A 30 -15.21 7.71 -20.54
CA GLU A 30 -15.13 6.28 -20.18
C GLU A 30 -16.28 5.43 -20.74
N THR A 31 -17.43 6.04 -20.96
CA THR A 31 -18.64 5.37 -21.47
C THR A 31 -18.94 5.76 -22.92
N LYS A 32 -17.97 6.37 -23.61
CA LYS A 32 -18.12 6.84 -24.98
C LYS A 32 -18.24 5.65 -25.94
N GLU A 33 -19.09 5.79 -26.95
CA GLU A 33 -19.13 4.83 -28.06
C GLU A 33 -17.81 4.84 -28.85
N GLY A 34 -17.35 3.66 -29.27
CA GLY A 34 -16.15 3.50 -30.10
C GLY A 34 -14.85 3.27 -29.34
N LEU A 35 -14.86 3.22 -28.01
CA LEU A 35 -13.72 2.73 -27.22
C LEU A 35 -13.40 1.27 -27.56
N THR A 36 -12.13 0.89 -27.53
CA THR A 36 -11.70 -0.47 -27.89
C THR A 36 -10.78 -1.08 -26.84
N GLY A 37 -10.71 -2.41 -26.80
CA GLY A 37 -9.80 -3.13 -25.90
C GLY A 37 -10.00 -2.76 -24.42
N PHE A 38 -8.91 -2.39 -23.75
CA PHE A 38 -8.88 -2.08 -22.31
C PHE A 38 -9.26 -0.62 -21.98
N GLU A 39 -9.69 0.15 -22.97
CA GLU A 39 -10.24 1.50 -22.73
C GLU A 39 -11.72 1.46 -22.33
N ILE A 40 -12.41 0.38 -22.68
CA ILE A 40 -13.86 0.24 -22.52
C ILE A 40 -14.23 0.23 -21.03
N GLY A 41 -15.05 1.20 -20.63
CA GLY A 41 -15.76 1.20 -19.35
C GLY A 41 -17.16 0.61 -19.48
N GLN A 42 -17.56 -0.21 -18.50
CA GLN A 42 -18.93 -0.71 -18.36
C GLN A 42 -19.54 -0.16 -17.07
N ILE A 43 -20.76 0.39 -17.15
CA ILE A 43 -21.46 0.92 -15.97
C ILE A 43 -22.05 -0.26 -15.18
N SER A 44 -21.79 -0.29 -13.87
CA SER A 44 -22.38 -1.27 -12.96
C SER A 44 -23.76 -0.85 -12.44
N GLU A 45 -24.48 -1.78 -11.81
CA GLU A 45 -25.77 -1.51 -11.16
C GLU A 45 -25.69 -0.46 -10.03
N LEU A 46 -24.48 -0.22 -9.49
CA LEU A 46 -24.20 0.82 -8.50
C LEU A 46 -23.82 2.18 -9.14
N GLY A 47 -23.78 2.26 -10.47
CA GLY A 47 -23.42 3.47 -11.22
C GLY A 47 -21.93 3.80 -11.26
N ALA A 48 -21.08 2.92 -10.71
CA ALA A 48 -19.63 3.00 -10.86
C ALA A 48 -19.23 2.44 -12.23
N VAL A 49 -18.16 2.96 -12.83
CA VAL A 49 -17.59 2.39 -14.05
C VAL A 49 -16.67 1.24 -13.66
N ASN A 50 -16.72 0.14 -14.39
CA ASN A 50 -15.82 -1.00 -14.30
C ASN A 50 -14.96 -1.10 -15.56
N VAL A 51 -13.66 -1.33 -15.37
CA VAL A 51 -12.70 -1.53 -16.46
C VAL A 51 -11.98 -2.87 -16.31
N LYS A 52 -11.45 -3.38 -17.42
CA LYS A 52 -10.59 -4.58 -17.43
C LYS A 52 -9.17 -4.17 -17.82
N THR A 53 -8.18 -4.71 -17.10
CA THR A 53 -6.75 -4.41 -17.33
C THR A 53 -6.00 -5.56 -18.01
N GLY A 54 -6.75 -6.47 -18.63
CA GLY A 54 -6.20 -7.59 -19.39
C GLY A 54 -5.46 -8.58 -18.49
N ILE A 55 -4.24 -8.94 -18.88
CA ILE A 55 -3.39 -9.87 -18.11
C ILE A 55 -2.75 -9.21 -16.89
N PHE A 56 -2.74 -7.86 -16.84
CA PHE A 56 -2.11 -7.08 -15.78
C PHE A 56 -3.12 -6.79 -14.67
N THR A 57 -3.51 -7.84 -13.95
CA THR A 57 -4.46 -7.77 -12.82
C THR A 57 -3.79 -7.50 -11.47
N GLY A 58 -2.54 -7.04 -11.50
CA GLY A 58 -1.68 -6.81 -10.36
C GLY A 58 -0.37 -6.15 -10.79
N ARG A 59 0.52 -5.90 -9.82
CA ARG A 59 1.82 -5.27 -10.09
C ARG A 59 2.75 -6.18 -10.87
N SER A 60 3.71 -5.57 -11.57
CA SER A 60 4.79 -6.24 -12.30
C SER A 60 6.16 -5.95 -11.66
N PRO A 61 6.48 -6.50 -10.46
CA PRO A 61 7.70 -6.17 -9.72
C PRO A 61 8.99 -6.47 -10.51
N LYS A 62 9.00 -7.53 -11.32
CA LYS A 62 10.16 -7.88 -12.17
C LYS A 62 10.41 -6.89 -13.31
N ASP A 63 9.41 -6.08 -13.64
CA ASP A 63 9.48 -5.06 -14.69
C ASP A 63 9.67 -3.64 -14.09
N LYS A 64 9.91 -3.54 -12.77
CA LYS A 64 10.26 -2.29 -12.07
C LYS A 64 11.76 -2.03 -12.18
N PHE A 65 12.14 -0.84 -12.67
CA PHE A 65 13.53 -0.45 -12.79
C PHE A 65 13.78 0.97 -12.29
N ILE A 66 14.94 1.21 -11.68
CA ILE A 66 15.41 2.55 -11.31
C ILE A 66 16.72 2.81 -12.07
N VAL A 67 16.82 3.98 -12.70
CA VAL A 67 18.04 4.40 -13.39
C VAL A 67 19.18 4.47 -12.40
N ASP A 68 20.27 3.76 -12.70
CA ASP A 68 21.50 3.81 -11.91
C ASP A 68 22.39 4.95 -12.40
N ASP A 69 22.26 6.11 -11.75
CA ASP A 69 23.05 7.30 -12.00
C ASP A 69 23.62 7.89 -10.69
N GLU A 70 24.28 9.05 -10.80
CA GLU A 70 24.94 9.73 -9.69
C GLU A 70 23.99 10.07 -8.52
N THR A 71 22.68 10.23 -8.77
CA THR A 71 21.67 10.52 -7.74
C THR A 71 21.25 9.27 -6.97
N SER A 72 21.24 8.11 -7.63
CA SER A 72 20.71 6.85 -7.10
C SER A 72 21.78 5.84 -6.66
N HIS A 73 23.00 5.91 -7.22
CA HIS A 73 23.98 4.81 -7.15
C HIS A 73 24.28 4.36 -5.72
N ASP A 74 24.52 5.32 -4.83
CA ASP A 74 24.91 5.07 -3.43
C ASP A 74 23.74 5.19 -2.45
N THR A 75 22.55 5.56 -2.92
CA THR A 75 21.40 5.89 -2.06
C THR A 75 20.28 4.88 -2.18
N VAL A 76 20.00 4.39 -3.40
CA VAL A 76 18.97 3.37 -3.64
C VAL A 76 19.44 2.04 -3.10
N TRP A 77 18.52 1.31 -2.48
CA TRP A 77 18.75 -0.04 -2.01
C TRP A 77 18.58 -1.03 -3.14
N TRP A 78 19.66 -1.24 -3.88
CA TRP A 78 19.70 -2.12 -5.03
C TRP A 78 19.51 -3.59 -4.67
N ASP A 79 18.88 -4.33 -5.59
CA ASP A 79 18.81 -5.79 -5.54
C ASP A 79 20.22 -6.42 -5.50
N SER A 80 20.38 -7.52 -4.76
CA SER A 80 21.66 -8.22 -4.62
C SER A 80 21.45 -9.71 -4.27
N GLU A 81 22.48 -10.54 -4.45
CA GLU A 81 22.41 -11.96 -4.06
C GLU A 81 22.15 -12.14 -2.55
N ALA A 82 22.69 -11.25 -1.72
CA ALA A 82 22.47 -11.28 -0.28
C ALA A 82 21.06 -10.78 0.10
N TYR A 83 20.48 -9.91 -0.72
CA TYR A 83 19.17 -9.32 -0.48
C TYR A 83 18.38 -9.13 -1.76
N HIS A 84 17.41 -10.01 -1.99
CA HIS A 84 16.50 -9.86 -3.11
C HIS A 84 15.42 -8.81 -2.85
N ASN A 85 15.32 -7.82 -3.74
CA ASN A 85 14.25 -6.82 -3.78
C ASN A 85 13.89 -6.44 -5.23
N ASP A 86 12.90 -5.56 -5.39
CA ASP A 86 12.35 -5.19 -6.71
C ASP A 86 13.05 -3.95 -7.32
N ASN A 87 14.18 -3.49 -6.76
CA ASN A 87 14.90 -2.31 -7.24
C ASN A 87 15.96 -2.72 -8.27
N HIS A 88 15.49 -3.08 -9.47
CA HIS A 88 16.37 -3.47 -10.57
C HIS A 88 17.03 -2.24 -11.22
N ARG A 89 18.30 -2.36 -11.60
CA ARG A 89 19.04 -1.28 -12.26
C ARG A 89 18.62 -1.14 -13.72
N ALA A 90 18.33 0.08 -14.15
CA ALA A 90 18.28 0.46 -15.57
C ALA A 90 19.50 1.30 -15.93
N THR A 91 20.03 1.12 -17.13
CA THR A 91 21.06 2.02 -17.66
C THR A 91 20.44 3.32 -18.17
N LYS A 92 21.29 4.35 -18.38
CA LYS A 92 20.85 5.62 -19.00
C LYS A 92 20.29 5.37 -20.41
N GLU A 93 20.83 4.41 -21.16
CA GLU A 93 20.34 4.02 -22.49
C GLU A 93 18.95 3.37 -22.43
N ALA A 94 18.71 2.46 -21.48
CA ALA A 94 17.41 1.83 -21.28
C ALA A 94 16.34 2.86 -20.91
N TRP A 95 16.70 3.83 -20.07
CA TRP A 95 15.84 4.96 -19.72
C TRP A 95 15.46 5.81 -20.93
N GLU A 96 16.45 6.29 -21.70
CA GLU A 96 16.17 7.13 -22.87
C GLU A 96 15.31 6.38 -23.90
N ALA A 97 15.57 5.08 -24.13
CA ALA A 97 14.75 4.27 -25.01
C ALA A 97 13.30 4.16 -24.53
N CYS A 98 13.06 3.86 -23.26
CA CYS A 98 11.71 3.80 -22.70
C CYS A 98 11.01 5.16 -22.75
N LYS A 99 11.73 6.24 -22.45
CA LYS A 99 11.20 7.60 -22.48
C LYS A 99 10.81 8.02 -23.90
N GLU A 100 11.62 7.70 -24.90
CA GLU A 100 11.29 7.96 -26.31
C GLU A 100 10.09 7.14 -26.79
N ILE A 101 9.96 5.87 -26.36
CA ILE A 101 8.77 5.05 -26.63
C ILE A 101 7.53 5.72 -26.06
N ALA A 102 7.57 6.17 -24.81
CA ALA A 102 6.43 6.83 -24.17
C ALA A 102 6.08 8.17 -24.84
N LYS A 103 7.07 9.01 -25.17
CA LYS A 103 6.85 10.27 -25.91
C LYS A 103 6.20 10.03 -27.27
N LYS A 104 6.69 9.03 -28.01
CA LYS A 104 6.13 8.67 -29.32
C LYS A 104 4.70 8.18 -29.19
N GLU A 105 4.43 7.32 -28.22
CA GLU A 105 3.07 6.80 -27.97
C GLU A 105 2.10 7.91 -27.60
N LEU A 106 2.52 8.87 -26.78
CA LEU A 106 1.66 9.95 -26.30
C LEU A 106 1.55 11.14 -27.29
N SER A 107 2.38 11.20 -28.32
CA SER A 107 2.33 12.27 -29.34
C SER A 107 1.21 12.04 -30.35
N ASN A 108 0.75 13.12 -30.99
CA ASN A 108 -0.29 13.08 -32.05
C ASN A 108 -1.66 12.54 -31.62
N LYS A 109 -1.99 12.65 -30.33
CA LYS A 109 -3.23 12.12 -29.74
C LYS A 109 -3.94 13.16 -28.87
N LYS A 110 -5.18 12.84 -28.50
CA LYS A 110 -5.85 13.45 -27.35
C LYS A 110 -5.20 12.90 -26.07
N LEU A 111 -4.92 13.77 -25.11
CA LEU A 111 -4.32 13.40 -23.84
C LEU A 111 -5.13 13.93 -22.66
N TYR A 112 -5.05 13.20 -21.56
CA TYR A 112 -5.53 13.62 -20.25
C TYR A 112 -4.31 13.97 -19.40
N VAL A 113 -4.32 15.15 -18.81
CA VAL A 113 -3.26 15.61 -17.92
C VAL A 113 -3.87 15.86 -16.55
N VAL A 114 -3.36 15.19 -15.52
CA VAL A 114 -3.85 15.36 -14.15
C VAL A 114 -2.69 15.85 -13.29
N ASP A 115 -2.82 17.08 -12.81
CA ASP A 115 -1.96 17.66 -11.78
C ASP A 115 -2.58 17.35 -10.40
N ALA A 116 -1.81 16.68 -9.55
CA ALA A 116 -2.23 16.29 -8.21
C ALA A 116 -1.06 16.32 -7.20
N PHE A 117 -1.36 16.14 -5.92
CA PHE A 117 -0.34 16.03 -4.87
C PHE A 117 -0.27 14.61 -4.31
N CYS A 118 0.95 14.15 -4.04
CA CYS A 118 1.22 12.98 -3.21
C CYS A 118 1.72 13.47 -1.84
N GLY A 119 0.91 13.32 -0.79
CA GLY A 119 1.12 13.93 0.52
C GLY A 119 0.07 15.00 0.86
N ALA A 120 -0.58 14.87 2.01
CA ALA A 120 -1.53 15.86 2.51
C ALA A 120 -0.84 17.13 3.08
N ASN A 121 0.37 17.01 3.61
CA ASN A 121 1.09 18.14 4.22
C ASN A 121 1.81 18.99 3.16
N LYS A 122 1.58 20.31 3.15
CA LYS A 122 2.09 21.22 2.10
C LYS A 122 3.62 21.25 2.00
N ASP A 123 4.31 21.13 3.12
CA ASP A 123 5.77 21.30 3.19
C ASP A 123 6.55 20.07 2.69
N THR A 124 5.86 18.92 2.60
CA THR A 124 6.47 17.62 2.34
C THR A 124 5.82 16.86 1.19
N ARG A 125 4.67 17.33 0.69
CA ARG A 125 4.01 16.76 -0.49
C ARG A 125 4.84 16.95 -1.75
N MET A 126 4.62 16.04 -2.68
CA MET A 126 5.17 16.07 -4.04
C MET A 126 4.08 16.51 -5.01
N ALA A 127 4.35 17.53 -5.82
CA ALA A 127 3.50 17.89 -6.96
C ALA A 127 3.75 16.90 -8.11
N VAL A 128 2.73 16.14 -8.50
CA VAL A 128 2.85 15.10 -9.53
C VAL A 128 1.98 15.46 -10.73
N ARG A 129 2.56 15.42 -11.93
CA ARG A 129 1.84 15.53 -13.20
C ARG A 129 1.74 14.16 -13.86
N PHE A 130 0.52 13.69 -14.07
CA PHE A 130 0.25 12.47 -14.84
C PHE A 130 -0.14 12.84 -16.27
N ILE A 131 0.48 12.18 -17.25
CA ILE A 131 0.17 12.34 -18.67
C ILE A 131 -0.25 10.97 -19.20
N VAL A 132 -1.52 10.83 -19.56
CA VAL A 132 -2.12 9.56 -19.96
C VAL A 132 -2.99 9.72 -21.20
N GLU A 133 -3.16 8.66 -21.99
CA GLU A 133 -4.01 8.68 -23.19
C GLU A 133 -5.39 8.03 -22.99
N VAL A 134 -5.65 7.44 -21.81
CA VAL A 134 -6.89 6.71 -21.52
C VAL A 134 -7.65 7.40 -20.37
N ALA A 135 -8.96 7.65 -20.58
CA ALA A 135 -9.79 8.41 -19.64
C ALA A 135 -9.83 7.78 -18.25
N TRP A 136 -10.06 6.46 -18.16
CA TRP A 136 -10.15 5.79 -16.86
C TRP A 136 -8.83 5.86 -16.07
N GLN A 137 -7.68 5.93 -16.76
CA GLN A 137 -6.38 6.09 -16.07
C GLN A 137 -6.28 7.47 -15.42
N ALA A 138 -6.79 8.51 -16.09
CA ALA A 138 -6.90 9.84 -15.51
C ALA A 138 -7.88 9.87 -14.34
N HIS A 139 -9.01 9.15 -14.43
CA HIS A 139 -9.94 8.97 -13.31
C HIS A 139 -9.29 8.26 -12.13
N PHE A 140 -8.53 7.19 -12.37
CA PHE A 140 -7.80 6.48 -11.31
C PHE A 140 -6.90 7.44 -10.53
N VAL A 141 -6.04 8.22 -11.18
CA VAL A 141 -5.16 9.17 -10.47
C VAL A 141 -5.93 10.34 -9.86
N THR A 142 -7.06 10.74 -10.44
CA THR A 142 -7.99 11.73 -9.84
C THR A 142 -8.59 11.21 -8.53
N ASN A 143 -8.88 9.91 -8.44
CA ASN A 143 -9.33 9.27 -7.20
C ASN A 143 -8.20 9.16 -6.18
N MET A 144 -7.03 8.70 -6.62
CA MET A 144 -5.98 8.25 -5.70
C MET A 144 -5.11 9.36 -5.13
N PHE A 145 -4.94 10.49 -5.82
CA PHE A 145 -4.05 11.56 -5.40
C PHE A 145 -4.80 12.76 -4.83
N VAL A 146 -4.14 13.54 -3.98
CA VAL A 146 -4.75 14.71 -3.34
C VAL A 146 -5.03 15.77 -4.40
N LYS A 147 -6.31 16.11 -4.55
CA LYS A 147 -6.76 17.11 -5.53
C LYS A 147 -6.29 18.51 -5.13
N PRO A 148 -5.60 19.25 -6.01
CA PRO A 148 -5.23 20.64 -5.76
C PRO A 148 -6.46 21.55 -5.79
N THR A 149 -6.40 22.64 -5.03
CA THR A 149 -7.36 23.75 -5.14
C THR A 149 -7.14 24.54 -6.44
N GLU A 150 -8.11 25.38 -6.84
CA GLU A 150 -7.97 26.22 -8.04
C GLU A 150 -6.75 27.16 -7.97
N GLU A 151 -6.45 27.70 -6.79
CA GLU A 151 -5.28 28.56 -6.54
C GLU A 151 -3.96 27.78 -6.66
N GLU A 152 -3.92 26.55 -6.14
CA GLU A 152 -2.76 25.68 -6.26
C GLU A 152 -2.55 25.23 -7.71
N LEU A 153 -3.62 24.96 -8.47
CA LEU A 153 -3.54 24.64 -9.90
C LEU A 153 -2.99 25.81 -10.72
N ALA A 154 -3.39 27.05 -10.40
CA ALA A 154 -2.92 28.23 -11.11
C ALA A 154 -1.39 28.42 -11.02
N ASN A 155 -0.78 27.91 -9.94
CA ASN A 155 0.66 28.01 -9.67
C ASN A 155 1.36 26.65 -9.68
N PHE A 156 0.73 25.62 -10.27
CA PHE A 156 1.22 24.26 -10.17
C PHE A 156 2.52 24.07 -10.95
N LYS A 157 3.55 23.58 -10.26
CA LYS A 157 4.81 23.16 -10.85
C LYS A 157 5.07 21.71 -10.43
N PRO A 158 5.14 20.75 -11.36
CA PRO A 158 5.38 19.36 -11.00
C PRO A 158 6.81 19.19 -10.46
N ASP A 159 6.92 18.53 -9.31
CA ASP A 159 8.16 17.96 -8.79
C ASP A 159 8.49 16.63 -9.48
N PHE A 160 7.47 15.91 -9.93
CA PHE A 160 7.59 14.61 -10.58
C PHE A 160 6.60 14.49 -11.75
N THR A 161 7.01 13.84 -12.84
CA THR A 161 6.13 13.62 -14.01
C THR A 161 6.00 12.13 -14.33
N VAL A 162 4.78 11.66 -14.53
CA VAL A 162 4.45 10.26 -14.83
C VAL A 162 3.89 10.18 -16.24
N TYR A 163 4.57 9.41 -17.10
CA TYR A 163 4.13 9.09 -18.45
C TYR A 163 3.50 7.70 -18.45
N ASN A 164 2.19 7.62 -18.70
CA ASN A 164 1.53 6.33 -18.83
C ASN A 164 1.25 6.00 -20.30
N ALA A 165 2.11 5.16 -20.87
CA ALA A 165 2.04 4.67 -22.24
C ALA A 165 1.69 3.17 -22.26
N SER A 166 0.63 2.77 -21.55
CA SER A 166 0.18 1.36 -21.44
C SER A 166 -0.05 0.66 -22.78
N LYS A 167 -0.29 1.40 -23.87
CA LYS A 167 -0.47 0.83 -25.22
C LYS A 167 0.83 0.48 -25.93
N ALA A 168 1.93 1.12 -25.55
CA ALA A 168 3.24 0.85 -26.13
C ALA A 168 3.86 -0.42 -25.55
N LYS A 169 4.92 -0.88 -26.22
CA LYS A 169 5.73 -2.04 -25.82
C LYS A 169 7.20 -1.75 -26.02
N VAL A 170 8.03 -2.37 -25.19
CA VAL A 170 9.48 -2.34 -25.37
C VAL A 170 9.91 -3.57 -26.17
N GLU A 171 9.87 -3.49 -27.49
CA GLU A 171 10.14 -4.65 -28.37
C GLU A 171 11.60 -5.15 -28.25
N ASN A 172 12.56 -4.24 -28.03
CA ASN A 172 13.98 -4.52 -27.85
C ASN A 172 14.40 -4.62 -26.37
N PHE A 173 13.50 -5.10 -25.50
CA PHE A 173 13.74 -5.15 -24.06
C PHE A 173 14.99 -5.94 -23.67
N LYS A 174 15.31 -7.01 -24.40
CA LYS A 174 16.48 -7.86 -24.14
C LYS A 174 17.78 -7.11 -24.35
N GLU A 175 17.86 -6.33 -25.44
CA GLU A 175 19.01 -5.49 -25.76
C GLU A 175 19.21 -4.36 -24.75
N LEU A 176 18.12 -3.89 -24.15
CA LEU A 176 18.14 -2.86 -23.10
C LEU A 176 18.36 -3.42 -21.68
N GLY A 177 18.53 -4.74 -21.53
CA GLY A 177 18.73 -5.39 -20.23
C GLY A 177 17.47 -5.41 -19.34
N LEU A 178 16.29 -5.24 -19.93
CA LEU A 178 15.01 -5.28 -19.23
C LEU A 178 14.45 -6.72 -19.19
N HIS A 179 13.45 -6.93 -18.33
CA HIS A 179 12.91 -8.27 -18.07
C HIS A 179 11.89 -8.74 -19.13
N SER A 180 11.01 -7.85 -19.62
CA SER A 180 9.98 -8.17 -20.61
C SER A 180 9.64 -6.97 -21.51
N ASP A 181 8.64 -7.12 -22.40
CA ASP A 181 8.09 -6.02 -23.21
C ASP A 181 7.32 -4.98 -22.35
N THR A 182 7.21 -5.21 -21.05
CA THR A 182 6.67 -4.32 -20.01
C THR A 182 7.80 -3.64 -19.26
N ALA A 183 7.63 -2.35 -18.95
CA ALA A 183 8.61 -1.61 -18.15
C ALA A 183 7.93 -0.53 -17.29
N VAL A 184 8.33 -0.45 -16.03
CA VAL A 184 8.00 0.63 -15.09
C VAL A 184 9.32 1.22 -14.59
N VAL A 185 9.78 2.29 -15.25
CA VAL A 185 11.13 2.84 -15.05
C VAL A 185 11.07 4.17 -14.34
N PHE A 186 11.92 4.38 -13.33
CA PHE A 186 12.04 5.60 -12.54
C PHE A 186 13.41 6.26 -12.75
N ASN A 187 13.43 7.56 -12.94
CA ASN A 187 14.66 8.35 -12.96
C ASN A 187 14.60 9.42 -11.86
N LEU A 188 15.47 9.30 -10.86
CA LEU A 188 15.50 10.21 -9.70
C LEU A 188 16.12 11.57 -10.03
N THR A 189 17.02 11.61 -11.02
CA THR A 189 17.67 12.85 -11.49
C THR A 189 16.69 13.73 -12.25
N SER A 190 15.99 13.15 -13.23
CA SER A 190 14.98 13.88 -14.02
C SER A 190 13.62 13.96 -13.32
N ARG A 191 13.42 13.18 -12.25
CA ARG A 191 12.18 13.06 -11.47
C ARG A 191 10.99 12.65 -12.32
N GLU A 192 11.15 11.52 -13.00
CA GLU A 192 10.17 11.01 -13.93
C GLU A 192 9.92 9.51 -13.73
N GLN A 193 8.70 9.08 -14.05
CA GLN A 193 8.31 7.67 -14.15
C GLN A 193 7.74 7.41 -15.55
N VAL A 194 8.13 6.30 -16.15
CA VAL A 194 7.58 5.81 -17.43
C VAL A 194 6.94 4.45 -17.20
N ILE A 195 5.68 4.30 -17.60
CA ILE A 195 4.91 3.05 -17.55
C ILE A 195 4.59 2.61 -18.98
N ILE A 196 5.00 1.39 -19.36
CA ILE A 196 4.83 0.83 -20.71
C ILE A 196 4.19 -0.57 -20.61
N ASN A 197 3.27 -0.87 -21.52
CA ASN A 197 2.56 -2.16 -21.73
C ASN A 197 1.63 -2.63 -20.60
N THR A 198 1.85 -2.23 -19.36
CA THR A 198 0.96 -2.58 -18.23
C THR A 198 -0.22 -1.61 -18.10
N TRP A 199 -1.40 -2.19 -17.90
CA TRP A 199 -2.67 -1.46 -17.69
C TRP A 199 -3.10 -1.48 -16.22
N TYR A 200 -2.32 -2.02 -15.30
CA TYR A 200 -2.72 -2.08 -13.90
C TYR A 200 -2.67 -0.67 -13.27
N GLY A 201 -3.79 -0.15 -12.77
CA GLY A 201 -3.85 1.21 -12.22
C GLY A 201 -2.87 1.42 -11.06
N GLY A 202 -2.63 0.37 -10.28
CA GLY A 202 -1.74 0.40 -9.12
C GLY A 202 -0.29 0.80 -9.43
N GLU A 203 0.19 0.71 -10.68
CA GLU A 203 1.55 1.18 -11.03
C GLU A 203 1.70 2.70 -10.98
N MET A 204 0.63 3.45 -11.28
CA MET A 204 0.60 4.92 -11.14
C MET A 204 0.61 5.35 -9.67
N LYS A 205 -0.03 4.55 -8.81
CA LYS A 205 -0.09 4.79 -7.35
C LYS A 205 1.24 4.43 -6.69
N LYS A 206 1.65 3.17 -6.81
CA LYS A 206 2.79 2.61 -6.07
C LYS A 206 4.13 3.14 -6.54
N GLY A 207 4.24 3.62 -7.78
CA GLY A 207 5.41 4.36 -8.22
C GLY A 207 5.66 5.62 -7.40
N MET A 208 4.61 6.43 -7.16
CA MET A 208 4.75 7.62 -6.32
C MET A 208 4.98 7.28 -4.85
N PHE A 209 4.37 6.20 -4.36
CA PHE A 209 4.66 5.71 -3.01
C PHE A 209 6.14 5.33 -2.83
N SER A 210 6.72 4.63 -3.80
CA SER A 210 8.16 4.36 -3.87
C SER A 210 8.98 5.65 -3.80
N MET A 211 8.60 6.69 -4.55
CA MET A 211 9.30 7.97 -4.49
C MET A 211 9.17 8.66 -3.12
N MET A 212 8.01 8.57 -2.46
CA MET A 212 7.83 9.05 -1.09
C MET A 212 8.70 8.26 -0.10
N ASN A 213 8.81 6.94 -0.27
CA ASN A 213 9.72 6.08 0.50
C ASN A 213 11.20 6.41 0.30
N TYR A 214 11.58 6.94 -0.87
CA TYR A 214 12.93 7.47 -1.08
C TYR A 214 13.13 8.84 -0.41
N PHE A 215 12.30 9.83 -0.72
CA PHE A 215 12.58 11.21 -0.33
C PHE A 215 12.29 11.55 1.14
N LEU A 216 11.24 10.97 1.74
CA LEU A 216 10.83 11.35 3.10
C LEU A 216 11.80 10.85 4.19
N PRO A 217 12.26 9.59 4.19
CA PRO A 217 13.19 9.13 5.22
C PRO A 217 14.54 9.85 5.16
N LEU A 218 14.98 10.30 3.97
CA LEU A 218 16.17 11.15 3.83
C LEU A 218 16.01 12.52 4.51
N LYS A 219 14.77 12.98 4.70
CA LYS A 219 14.42 14.21 5.45
C LYS A 219 14.05 13.93 6.92
N GLY A 220 14.20 12.70 7.41
CA GLY A 220 13.85 12.33 8.77
C GLY A 220 12.35 12.18 9.03
N ILE A 221 11.57 11.89 7.99
CA ILE A 221 10.11 11.65 8.05
C ILE A 221 9.88 10.17 7.78
N ALA A 222 9.09 9.49 8.62
CA ALA A 222 8.78 8.09 8.36
C ALA A 222 7.79 8.00 7.18
N ALA A 223 8.09 7.15 6.20
CA ALA A 223 7.17 6.76 5.13
C ALA A 223 6.73 5.32 5.39
N MET A 224 5.41 5.09 5.37
CA MET A 224 4.80 3.90 5.99
C MET A 224 3.74 3.30 5.07
N HIS A 225 3.81 1.97 4.89
CA HIS A 225 2.76 1.18 4.25
C HIS A 225 1.79 0.67 5.32
N CYS A 226 0.83 1.51 5.68
CA CYS A 226 -0.12 1.26 6.75
C CYS A 226 -1.47 1.89 6.44
N SER A 227 -2.54 1.39 7.06
CA SER A 227 -3.75 2.19 7.23
C SER A 227 -3.64 3.02 8.51
N ALA A 228 -4.42 4.10 8.61
CA ALA A 228 -4.45 4.93 9.80
C ALA A 228 -5.85 5.50 10.06
N ASN A 229 -6.22 5.55 11.34
CA ASN A 229 -7.45 6.18 11.81
C ASN A 229 -7.25 6.86 13.16
N THR A 230 -8.21 7.67 13.57
CA THR A 230 -8.22 8.30 14.89
C THR A 230 -9.62 8.25 15.50
N ASP A 231 -9.76 8.57 16.78
CA ASP A 231 -11.08 8.67 17.39
C ASP A 231 -11.82 9.93 16.94
N LYS A 232 -13.10 10.04 17.31
CA LYS A 232 -13.94 11.20 16.91
C LYS A 232 -13.44 12.54 17.48
N GLU A 233 -12.59 12.51 18.51
CA GLU A 233 -11.95 13.70 19.08
C GLU A 233 -10.61 14.02 18.43
N GLY A 234 -10.07 13.15 17.57
CA GLY A 234 -8.79 13.33 16.91
C GLY A 234 -7.57 13.18 17.82
N LYS A 235 -7.68 12.54 18.98
CA LYS A 235 -6.62 12.46 20.01
C LYS A 235 -5.88 11.13 20.00
N ASN A 236 -6.54 10.05 19.61
CA ASN A 236 -6.03 8.70 19.75
C ASN A 236 -5.73 8.06 18.40
N THR A 237 -4.79 8.62 17.64
CA THR A 237 -4.41 8.08 16.33
C THR A 237 -3.78 6.68 16.45
N ALA A 238 -4.17 5.77 15.56
CA ALA A 238 -3.60 4.43 15.44
C ALA A 238 -3.17 4.17 14.00
N ILE A 239 -2.06 3.45 13.83
CA ILE A 239 -1.55 3.01 12.52
C ILE A 239 -1.47 1.49 12.48
N PHE A 240 -1.85 0.90 11.34
CA PHE A 240 -1.93 -0.54 11.13
C PHE A 240 -1.06 -0.94 9.93
N PHE A 241 0.09 -1.53 10.21
CA PHE A 241 0.95 -2.12 9.20
C PHE A 241 0.50 -3.53 8.85
N GLY A 242 0.75 -3.97 7.63
CA GLY A 242 0.43 -5.32 7.19
C GLY A 242 0.48 -5.46 5.67
N LEU A 243 0.53 -6.68 5.17
CA LEU A 243 0.43 -6.92 3.73
C LEU A 243 -1.04 -6.91 3.25
N SER A 244 -1.24 -7.12 1.96
CA SER A 244 -2.58 -7.29 1.39
C SER A 244 -3.28 -8.49 2.04
N GLY A 245 -4.54 -8.32 2.43
CA GLY A 245 -5.37 -9.38 3.02
C GLY A 245 -5.15 -9.65 4.53
N THR A 246 -4.22 -8.95 5.19
CA THR A 246 -4.01 -9.08 6.65
C THR A 246 -5.00 -8.26 7.49
N GLY A 247 -5.97 -7.60 6.87
CA GLY A 247 -7.03 -6.85 7.57
C GLY A 247 -6.77 -5.35 7.79
N LYS A 248 -5.74 -4.74 7.17
CA LYS A 248 -5.46 -3.29 7.28
C LYS A 248 -6.70 -2.43 7.01
N THR A 249 -7.32 -2.62 5.84
CA THR A 249 -8.49 -1.86 5.40
C THR A 249 -9.66 -2.12 6.35
N THR A 250 -10.05 -3.39 6.52
CA THR A 250 -11.17 -3.82 7.37
C THR A 250 -11.07 -3.33 8.82
N LEU A 251 -9.88 -3.26 9.41
CA LEU A 251 -9.67 -2.79 10.79
C LEU A 251 -9.52 -1.26 10.88
N SER A 252 -9.12 -0.59 9.81
CA SER A 252 -9.06 0.88 9.78
C SER A 252 -10.40 1.54 9.55
N THR A 253 -11.30 0.89 8.79
CA THR A 253 -12.69 1.30 8.56
C THR A 253 -13.59 0.88 9.71
N ASP A 254 -13.23 1.28 10.93
CA ASP A 254 -14.05 1.08 12.13
C ASP A 254 -15.08 2.22 12.21
N PRO A 255 -16.40 1.93 12.25
CA PRO A 255 -17.44 2.96 12.35
C PRO A 255 -17.38 3.82 13.62
N LYS A 256 -16.61 3.40 14.64
CA LYS A 256 -16.37 4.19 15.85
C LYS A 256 -15.30 5.27 15.65
N ARG A 257 -14.55 5.22 14.54
CA ARG A 257 -13.32 5.98 14.31
C ARG A 257 -13.40 6.76 12.99
N LEU A 258 -12.47 7.69 12.80
CA LEU A 258 -12.34 8.53 11.62
C LEU A 258 -11.11 8.09 10.82
N LEU A 259 -11.32 7.71 9.57
CA LEU A 259 -10.27 7.29 8.64
C LEU A 259 -9.36 8.46 8.27
N ILE A 260 -8.05 8.25 8.36
CA ILE A 260 -7.02 9.16 7.84
C ILE A 260 -6.65 8.72 6.41
N GLY A 261 -6.42 7.41 6.24
CA GLY A 261 -6.17 6.78 4.94
C GLY A 261 -5.99 5.27 5.09
N ASP A 262 -6.00 4.54 3.98
CA ASP A 262 -6.05 3.07 3.94
C ASP A 262 -4.68 2.40 3.74
N ASP A 263 -3.67 3.08 3.18
CA ASP A 263 -2.53 2.34 2.63
C ASP A 263 -1.16 3.04 2.75
N GLU A 264 -1.09 4.37 2.60
CA GLU A 264 0.18 5.11 2.51
C GLU A 264 0.20 6.37 3.38
N HIS A 265 1.10 6.41 4.37
CA HIS A 265 1.19 7.54 5.31
C HIS A 265 2.61 8.00 5.58
N GLY A 266 2.71 9.28 5.92
CA GLY A 266 3.89 9.89 6.49
C GLY A 266 3.72 10.13 7.99
N TRP A 267 4.84 10.16 8.71
CA TRP A 267 4.89 10.65 10.09
C TRP A 267 6.01 11.66 10.26
N ASP A 268 5.63 12.94 10.35
CA ASP A 268 6.52 14.08 10.57
C ASP A 268 6.38 14.62 12.01
N ASP A 269 6.82 15.86 12.24
CA ASP A 269 6.76 16.51 13.55
C ASP A 269 5.34 16.93 13.94
N GLU A 270 4.42 17.11 12.98
CA GLU A 270 3.03 17.47 13.24
C GLU A 270 2.15 16.25 13.53
N GLY A 271 2.46 15.10 12.90
CA GLY A 271 1.74 13.86 13.15
C GLY A 271 1.68 12.93 11.95
N ILE A 272 0.56 12.23 11.82
CA ILE A 272 0.30 11.27 10.75
C ILE A 272 -0.44 11.97 9.62
N PHE A 273 0.00 11.79 8.39
CA PHE A 273 -0.68 12.35 7.22
C PHE A 273 -0.74 11.34 6.08
N ASN A 274 -1.86 11.32 5.35
CA ASN A 274 -2.07 10.46 4.20
C ASN A 274 -1.26 10.97 3.00
N PHE A 275 -0.75 10.07 2.16
CA PHE A 275 -0.18 10.41 0.86
C PHE A 275 -1.24 10.57 -0.22
N GLU A 276 -2.41 9.99 0.01
CA GLU A 276 -3.44 9.79 -1.00
C GLU A 276 -4.63 10.74 -0.83
N GLY A 277 -5.39 10.92 -1.91
CA GLY A 277 -6.71 11.56 -1.94
C GLY A 277 -7.87 10.57 -1.97
N GLY A 278 -7.59 9.26 -1.97
CA GLY A 278 -8.58 8.20 -2.13
C GLY A 278 -8.22 6.91 -1.41
N CYS A 279 -8.96 5.86 -1.73
CA CYS A 279 -8.66 4.50 -1.30
C CYS A 279 -8.71 3.55 -2.50
N TYR A 280 -7.89 2.50 -2.45
CA TYR A 280 -7.82 1.48 -3.50
C TYR A 280 -8.13 0.09 -2.92
N ALA A 281 -9.40 -0.10 -2.55
CA ALA A 281 -9.84 -1.27 -1.80
C ALA A 281 -9.91 -2.53 -2.67
N LYS A 282 -9.62 -3.68 -2.08
CA LYS A 282 -9.91 -5.01 -2.66
C LYS A 282 -11.40 -5.29 -2.49
N VAL A 283 -12.05 -5.86 -3.51
CA VAL A 283 -13.51 -6.09 -3.49
C VAL A 283 -13.93 -7.54 -3.73
N ILE A 284 -12.98 -8.48 -3.76
CA ILE A 284 -13.32 -9.90 -3.83
C ILE A 284 -14.08 -10.33 -2.57
N ASN A 285 -15.22 -10.99 -2.76
CA ASN A 285 -16.17 -11.35 -1.70
C ASN A 285 -16.68 -10.17 -0.86
N LEU A 286 -16.64 -8.94 -1.40
CA LEU A 286 -17.19 -7.78 -0.71
C LEU A 286 -18.69 -7.95 -0.50
N ASP A 287 -19.14 -7.74 0.72
CA ASP A 287 -20.55 -7.74 1.09
C ASP A 287 -20.89 -6.55 2.00
N MET A 288 -22.14 -6.11 1.92
CA MET A 288 -22.61 -4.90 2.61
C MET A 288 -22.67 -5.07 4.14
N GLU A 289 -22.81 -6.30 4.66
CA GLU A 289 -22.93 -6.55 6.09
C GLU A 289 -21.56 -6.48 6.78
N SER A 290 -20.54 -7.06 6.15
CA SER A 290 -19.17 -7.12 6.68
C SER A 290 -18.43 -5.79 6.54
N GLU A 291 -18.56 -5.12 5.39
CA GLU A 291 -17.79 -3.92 5.01
C GLU A 291 -18.68 -2.81 4.42
N PRO A 292 -19.65 -2.28 5.19
CA PRO A 292 -20.67 -1.34 4.70
C PRO A 292 -20.11 -0.02 4.14
N ASP A 293 -19.00 0.49 4.70
CA ASP A 293 -18.39 1.73 4.25
C ASP A 293 -17.73 1.59 2.87
N ILE A 294 -17.03 0.48 2.64
CA ILE A 294 -16.41 0.18 1.34
C ILE A 294 -17.51 -0.05 0.31
N TYR A 295 -18.52 -0.88 0.63
CA TYR A 295 -19.66 -1.12 -0.27
C TYR A 295 -20.38 0.18 -0.62
N GLY A 296 -20.66 1.04 0.36
CA GLY A 296 -21.32 2.33 0.17
C GLY A 296 -20.48 3.38 -0.57
N ALA A 297 -19.16 3.18 -0.65
CA ALA A 297 -18.26 4.00 -1.45
C ALA A 297 -18.30 3.65 -2.94
N ILE A 298 -18.82 2.47 -3.31
CA ILE A 298 -18.99 2.05 -4.69
C ILE A 298 -20.27 2.68 -5.25
N LYS A 299 -20.08 3.82 -5.91
CA LYS A 299 -21.13 4.60 -6.58
C LYS A 299 -20.51 5.37 -7.74
N ARG A 300 -21.30 6.21 -8.42
CA ARG A 300 -20.78 7.17 -9.41
C ARG A 300 -19.51 7.88 -8.91
N ASN A 301 -18.46 7.94 -9.74
CA ASN A 301 -17.10 8.43 -9.44
C ASN A 301 -16.19 7.45 -8.69
N ALA A 302 -16.67 6.25 -8.34
CA ALA A 302 -15.80 5.12 -8.10
C ALA A 302 -15.46 4.44 -9.43
N LEU A 303 -14.31 3.79 -9.48
CA LEU A 303 -13.81 3.04 -10.61
C LEU A 303 -13.46 1.61 -10.16
N LEU A 304 -14.28 0.65 -10.57
CA LEU A 304 -14.05 -0.79 -10.38
C LEU A 304 -13.00 -1.28 -11.38
N GLU A 305 -12.16 -2.21 -10.95
CA GLU A 305 -11.11 -2.81 -11.76
C GLU A 305 -11.24 -4.34 -11.71
N ASN A 306 -11.42 -4.94 -12.88
CA ASN A 306 -11.50 -6.39 -13.13
C ASN A 306 -12.66 -7.12 -12.42
N VAL A 307 -13.67 -6.39 -11.95
CA VAL A 307 -14.88 -7.01 -11.37
C VAL A 307 -15.72 -7.60 -12.50
N VAL A 308 -16.30 -8.78 -12.27
CA VAL A 308 -17.19 -9.41 -13.25
C VAL A 308 -18.56 -8.78 -13.17
N LEU A 309 -19.02 -8.27 -14.31
CA LEU A 309 -20.37 -7.74 -14.50
C LEU A 309 -21.12 -8.58 -15.54
N ASP A 310 -22.41 -8.76 -15.35
CA ASP A 310 -23.28 -9.28 -16.41
C ASP A 310 -23.57 -8.22 -17.50
N GLU A 311 -24.31 -8.58 -18.54
CA GLU A 311 -24.68 -7.66 -19.64
C GLU A 311 -25.48 -6.43 -19.18
N LYS A 312 -26.16 -6.51 -18.03
CA LYS A 312 -26.95 -5.43 -17.43
C LYS A 312 -26.17 -4.63 -16.39
N GLY A 313 -24.89 -4.95 -16.17
CA GLY A 313 -24.04 -4.30 -15.18
C GLY A 313 -24.19 -4.83 -13.76
N LYS A 314 -24.88 -5.96 -13.55
CA LYS A 314 -24.99 -6.57 -12.22
C LYS A 314 -23.64 -7.08 -11.76
N ILE A 315 -23.26 -6.78 -10.52
CA ILE A 315 -21.94 -7.11 -9.98
C ILE A 315 -21.93 -8.52 -9.39
N ASP A 316 -20.88 -9.28 -9.68
CA ASP A 316 -20.51 -10.46 -8.92
C ASP A 316 -19.14 -10.24 -8.24
N PHE A 317 -19.16 -9.91 -6.95
CA PHE A 317 -17.94 -9.73 -6.15
C PHE A 317 -17.25 -11.05 -5.80
N ALA A 318 -17.93 -12.20 -5.90
CA ALA A 318 -17.36 -13.50 -5.58
C ALA A 318 -16.64 -14.13 -6.79
N ASP A 319 -16.96 -13.70 -8.00
CA ASP A 319 -16.33 -14.22 -9.21
C ASP A 319 -14.85 -13.78 -9.31
N LYS A 320 -13.98 -14.79 -9.34
CA LYS A 320 -12.52 -14.67 -9.47
C LYS A 320 -11.98 -15.21 -10.79
N SER A 321 -12.84 -15.42 -11.79
CA SER A 321 -12.49 -15.95 -13.11
C SER A 321 -11.45 -15.10 -13.84
N ILE A 322 -11.41 -13.79 -13.58
CA ILE A 322 -10.36 -12.88 -14.07
C ILE A 322 -9.18 -12.83 -13.09
N THR A 323 -9.45 -12.51 -11.82
CA THR A 323 -8.45 -12.40 -10.76
C THR A 323 -9.10 -12.42 -9.39
N GLU A 324 -8.37 -12.84 -8.36
CA GLU A 324 -8.78 -12.59 -6.96
C GLU A 324 -8.39 -11.19 -6.48
N ASN A 325 -7.59 -10.43 -7.24
CA ASN A 325 -7.22 -9.04 -6.93
C ASN A 325 -8.18 -8.04 -7.61
N THR A 326 -9.49 -8.31 -7.56
CA THR A 326 -10.49 -7.31 -7.98
C THR A 326 -10.44 -6.09 -7.06
N ARG A 327 -10.57 -4.90 -7.64
CA ARG A 327 -10.37 -3.64 -6.92
C ARG A 327 -11.45 -2.62 -7.20
N VAL A 328 -11.48 -1.59 -6.36
CA VAL A 328 -12.17 -0.33 -6.62
C VAL A 328 -11.31 0.83 -6.14
N SER A 329 -11.19 1.87 -6.95
CA SER A 329 -10.69 3.18 -6.50
C SER A 329 -11.86 4.14 -6.31
N TYR A 330 -11.80 4.95 -5.26
CA TYR A 330 -12.76 6.02 -5.00
C TYR A 330 -12.07 7.17 -4.25
N PRO A 331 -12.53 8.41 -4.42
CA PRO A 331 -12.03 9.53 -3.63
C PRO A 331 -12.41 9.31 -2.16
N ILE A 332 -11.56 9.78 -1.24
CA ILE A 332 -11.70 9.49 0.19
C ILE A 332 -13.02 10.04 0.76
N ASP A 333 -13.56 11.10 0.14
CA ASP A 333 -14.83 11.72 0.47
C ASP A 333 -16.06 10.80 0.20
N HIS A 334 -15.87 9.64 -0.44
CA HIS A 334 -16.91 8.61 -0.50
C HIS A 334 -17.14 7.89 0.83
N ILE A 335 -16.13 7.87 1.70
CA ILE A 335 -16.24 7.35 3.07
C ILE A 335 -16.82 8.43 3.97
N LYS A 336 -17.85 8.09 4.76
CA LYS A 336 -18.54 9.07 5.62
C LYS A 336 -17.71 9.52 6.83
N GLY A 337 -16.94 8.61 7.42
CA GLY A 337 -16.16 8.85 8.63
C GLY A 337 -14.69 9.08 8.32
N THR A 338 -14.34 10.27 7.84
CA THR A 338 -12.93 10.66 7.61
C THR A 338 -12.53 11.81 8.52
N VAL A 339 -11.22 12.02 8.70
CA VAL A 339 -10.70 13.11 9.54
C VAL A 339 -10.93 14.51 8.95
N LYS A 340 -11.13 14.60 7.64
CA LYS A 340 -11.27 15.86 6.91
C LYS A 340 -12.56 16.57 7.31
N GLY A 341 -12.45 17.82 7.76
CA GLY A 341 -13.57 18.64 8.24
C GLY A 341 -13.99 18.36 9.69
N PHE A 342 -13.44 17.34 10.35
CA PHE A 342 -13.74 17.01 11.75
C PHE A 342 -12.53 17.21 12.66
N VAL A 343 -11.35 16.74 12.23
CA VAL A 343 -10.10 16.80 12.98
C VAL A 343 -9.13 17.80 12.34
N ASN A 344 -9.09 17.83 11.00
CA ASN A 344 -8.19 18.69 10.24
C ASN A 344 -8.84 19.10 8.90
N ASP A 345 -8.31 20.12 8.22
CA ASP A 345 -8.76 20.54 6.88
C ASP A 345 -8.28 19.59 5.76
N ARG A 346 -7.38 18.67 6.11
CA ARG A 346 -6.74 17.67 5.26
C ARG A 346 -6.76 16.28 5.89
N SER A 347 -6.34 15.26 5.14
CA SER A 347 -6.24 13.87 5.61
C SER A 347 -5.03 13.67 6.53
N ALA A 348 -5.06 14.30 7.71
CA ALA A 348 -3.99 14.25 8.70
C ALA A 348 -4.55 14.29 10.14
N ALA A 349 -3.80 13.74 11.09
CA ALA A 349 -4.14 13.69 12.50
C ALA A 349 -2.87 13.76 13.37
N PRO A 350 -2.99 14.01 14.68
CA PRO A 350 -1.85 13.99 15.60
C PRO A 350 -1.08 12.66 15.59
N ALA A 351 0.12 12.70 16.15
CA ALA A 351 1.01 11.54 16.27
C ALA A 351 0.32 10.28 16.83
N ALA A 352 0.72 9.11 16.33
CA ALA A 352 0.11 7.84 16.71
C ALA A 352 0.32 7.52 18.20
N LYS A 353 -0.74 7.09 18.88
CA LYS A 353 -0.70 6.50 20.23
C LYS A 353 -0.46 4.99 20.19
N SER A 354 -0.82 4.34 19.08
CA SER A 354 -0.59 2.91 18.88
C SER A 354 -0.07 2.60 17.48
N VAL A 355 0.94 1.74 17.40
CA VAL A 355 1.42 1.08 16.19
C VAL A 355 1.02 -0.39 16.26
N ILE A 356 0.35 -0.88 15.23
CA ILE A 356 -0.19 -2.24 15.19
C ILE A 356 0.40 -2.95 13.97
N PHE A 357 1.16 -4.02 14.18
CA PHE A 357 1.66 -4.89 13.13
C PHE A 357 0.70 -6.06 12.95
N LEU A 358 0.01 -6.12 11.81
CA LEU A 358 -0.89 -7.21 11.45
C LEU A 358 -0.11 -8.31 10.74
N SER A 359 -0.09 -9.50 11.34
CA SER A 359 0.52 -10.70 10.76
C SER A 359 -0.56 -11.74 10.53
N ALA A 360 -0.66 -12.29 9.32
CA ALA A 360 -1.50 -13.44 9.06
C ALA A 360 -0.66 -14.72 9.22
N ASP A 361 -0.44 -15.15 10.47
CA ASP A 361 0.36 -16.36 10.74
C ASP A 361 -0.41 -17.62 10.36
N ALA A 362 0.03 -18.30 9.29
CA ALA A 362 -0.55 -19.56 8.84
C ALA A 362 -0.12 -20.78 9.68
N PHE A 363 0.93 -20.66 10.50
CA PHE A 363 1.40 -21.77 11.34
C PHE A 363 0.56 -21.94 12.60
N GLY A 364 -0.14 -20.88 13.03
CA GLY A 364 -0.89 -20.85 14.28
C GLY A 364 0.01 -20.85 15.51
N VAL A 365 1.14 -20.14 15.44
CA VAL A 365 2.15 -20.04 16.50
C VAL A 365 2.03 -18.73 17.26
N LEU A 366 1.85 -17.62 16.53
CA LEU A 366 1.79 -16.29 17.12
C LEU A 366 0.52 -16.11 17.96
N PRO A 367 0.63 -15.48 19.15
CA PRO A 367 -0.54 -15.10 19.95
C PRO A 367 -1.48 -14.16 19.18
N PRO A 368 -2.78 -14.11 19.50
CA PRO A 368 -3.71 -13.15 18.90
C PRO A 368 -3.24 -11.69 19.05
N VAL A 369 -2.61 -11.36 20.18
CA VAL A 369 -1.99 -10.05 20.41
C VAL A 369 -0.76 -10.17 21.31
N SER A 370 0.27 -9.39 21.03
CA SER A 370 1.45 -9.24 21.88
C SER A 370 1.81 -7.77 22.04
N ILE A 371 2.24 -7.39 23.24
CA ILE A 371 2.77 -6.07 23.59
C ILE A 371 4.28 -6.11 23.30
N LEU A 372 4.76 -5.18 22.48
CA LEU A 372 6.15 -5.19 22.04
C LEU A 372 6.99 -4.17 22.81
N THR A 373 8.21 -4.55 23.17
CA THR A 373 9.25 -3.58 23.54
C THR A 373 9.69 -2.77 22.30
N PRO A 374 10.36 -1.60 22.47
CA PRO A 374 10.91 -0.85 21.35
C PRO A 374 11.87 -1.64 20.47
N GLU A 375 12.64 -2.57 21.03
CA GLU A 375 13.57 -3.43 20.32
C GLU A 375 12.82 -4.54 19.57
N GLN A 376 11.82 -5.17 20.20
CA GLN A 376 10.95 -6.14 19.53
C GLN A 376 10.17 -5.50 18.39
N MET A 377 9.63 -4.29 18.57
CA MET A 377 8.96 -3.53 17.52
C MET A 377 9.85 -3.39 16.28
N GLN A 378 11.11 -2.99 16.46
CA GLN A 378 12.07 -2.89 15.35
C GLN A 378 12.32 -4.25 14.69
N TYR A 379 12.53 -5.29 15.50
CA TYR A 379 12.79 -6.63 15.00
C TYR A 379 11.62 -7.15 14.14
N TYR A 380 10.39 -7.05 14.64
CA TYR A 380 9.20 -7.52 13.93
C TYR A 380 8.82 -6.61 12.76
N PHE A 381 9.09 -5.30 12.83
CA PHE A 381 8.93 -4.38 11.71
C PHE A 381 9.89 -4.70 10.56
N LEU A 382 11.17 -4.91 10.86
CA LEU A 382 12.18 -5.31 9.87
C LEU A 382 11.91 -6.70 9.32
N SER A 383 11.44 -7.63 10.16
CA SER A 383 11.08 -8.98 9.71
C SER A 383 9.87 -8.95 8.79
N GLY A 384 8.83 -8.19 9.15
CA GLY A 384 7.60 -8.06 8.37
C GLY A 384 6.94 -9.40 8.04
N PHE A 385 6.91 -10.29 9.04
CA PHE A 385 6.41 -11.65 8.86
C PHE A 385 4.89 -11.67 8.71
N THR A 386 4.42 -12.40 7.70
CA THR A 386 3.00 -12.76 7.49
C THR A 386 2.94 -13.98 6.56
N ALA A 387 1.75 -14.42 6.17
CA ALA A 387 1.56 -15.32 5.03
C ALA A 387 1.04 -14.56 3.81
N LYS A 388 1.51 -14.95 2.62
CA LYS A 388 0.82 -14.68 1.35
C LYS A 388 -0.44 -15.54 1.34
N LEU A 389 -1.60 -14.90 1.33
CA LEU A 389 -2.88 -15.58 1.27
C LEU A 389 -3.07 -16.21 -0.12
N ALA A 390 -3.82 -17.31 -0.20
CA ALA A 390 -4.15 -17.92 -1.49
C ALA A 390 -4.74 -16.86 -2.44
N GLY A 391 -4.24 -16.91 -3.69
CA GLY A 391 -4.59 -16.07 -4.84
C GLY A 391 -4.38 -14.55 -4.72
N THR A 392 -3.65 -14.05 -3.72
CA THR A 392 -3.17 -12.65 -3.74
C THR A 392 -2.06 -12.38 -4.78
N GLU A 393 -1.39 -13.43 -5.27
CA GLU A 393 -0.36 -13.37 -6.32
C GLU A 393 -0.49 -14.56 -7.29
N ARG A 394 -0.08 -14.38 -8.56
CA ARG A 394 -0.11 -15.46 -9.56
C ARG A 394 0.69 -16.67 -9.08
N GLY A 395 0.01 -17.81 -8.94
CA GLY A 395 0.62 -19.11 -8.60
C GLY A 395 0.58 -19.50 -7.12
N ILE A 396 0.02 -18.67 -6.23
CA ILE A 396 -0.11 -19.01 -4.79
C ILE A 396 -1.47 -19.66 -4.53
N THR A 397 -1.50 -20.96 -4.25
CA THR A 397 -2.74 -21.72 -3.97
C THR A 397 -2.96 -22.02 -2.48
N GLU A 398 -1.92 -21.89 -1.66
CA GLU A 398 -1.95 -22.13 -0.21
C GLU A 398 -1.24 -21.00 0.54
N PRO A 399 -1.65 -20.69 1.80
CA PRO A 399 -0.97 -19.68 2.61
C PRO A 399 0.53 -19.96 2.74
N THR A 400 1.36 -19.11 2.15
CA THR A 400 2.82 -19.31 2.11
C THR A 400 3.51 -18.28 3.01
N PRO A 401 4.40 -18.70 3.93
CA PRO A 401 5.14 -17.77 4.79
C PRO A 401 5.92 -16.75 3.98
N THR A 402 5.90 -15.49 4.41
CA THR A 402 6.66 -14.43 3.75
C THR A 402 7.18 -13.43 4.77
N PHE A 403 8.40 -12.98 4.53
CA PHE A 403 9.05 -11.92 5.29
C PHE A 403 9.19 -10.73 4.34
N SER A 404 8.32 -9.73 4.51
CA SER A 404 8.31 -8.53 3.70
C SER A 404 8.71 -7.37 4.58
N ALA A 405 9.99 -6.99 4.52
CA ALA A 405 10.57 -5.94 5.34
C ALA A 405 9.67 -4.70 5.43
N CYS A 406 9.52 -4.15 6.65
CA CYS A 406 8.67 -2.99 6.93
C CYS A 406 7.18 -3.19 6.56
N PHE A 407 6.75 -4.44 6.40
CA PHE A 407 5.45 -4.82 5.84
C PHE A 407 5.19 -4.20 4.45
N GLY A 408 6.23 -3.94 3.66
CA GLY A 408 6.13 -3.18 2.41
C GLY A 408 7.34 -3.29 1.49
N GLN A 409 8.10 -4.39 1.53
CA GLN A 409 9.41 -4.53 0.88
C GLN A 409 9.44 -4.08 -0.59
N ALA A 410 8.39 -4.39 -1.34
CA ALA A 410 8.30 -4.08 -2.78
C ALA A 410 8.34 -2.57 -3.11
N PHE A 411 8.14 -1.72 -2.11
CA PHE A 411 8.04 -0.26 -2.27
C PHE A 411 9.18 0.49 -1.57
N LEU A 412 10.13 -0.22 -0.95
CA LEU A 412 11.24 0.39 -0.24
C LEU A 412 12.37 0.70 -1.21
N GLU A 413 12.74 1.98 -1.31
CA GLU A 413 13.87 2.43 -2.15
C GLU A 413 15.17 2.59 -1.34
N LEU A 414 15.12 2.42 -0.02
CA LEU A 414 16.25 2.57 0.90
C LEU A 414 16.43 1.29 1.71
N HIS A 415 17.55 1.15 2.42
CA HIS A 415 17.76 -0.01 3.27
C HIS A 415 16.69 -0.07 4.39
N PRO A 416 16.06 -1.22 4.71
CA PRO A 416 14.97 -1.34 5.69
C PRO A 416 15.27 -0.73 7.07
N THR A 417 16.53 -0.79 7.52
CA THR A 417 16.93 -0.18 8.80
C THR A 417 16.73 1.33 8.82
N LYS A 418 16.75 2.02 7.68
CA LYS A 418 16.47 3.46 7.62
C LYS A 418 15.01 3.77 7.97
N TYR A 419 14.05 2.98 7.47
CA TYR A 419 12.64 3.11 7.81
C TYR A 419 12.40 2.78 9.29
N ALA A 420 13.06 1.74 9.80
CA ALA A 420 12.97 1.37 11.22
C ALA A 420 13.50 2.49 12.13
N GLN A 421 14.62 3.12 11.77
CA GLN A 421 15.20 4.25 12.50
C GLN A 421 14.21 5.42 12.60
N GLU A 422 13.60 5.82 11.48
CA GLU A 422 12.64 6.93 11.49
C GLU A 422 11.37 6.58 12.29
N LEU A 423 10.83 5.37 12.14
CA LEU A 423 9.66 4.94 12.90
C LEU A 423 9.93 4.94 14.42
N VAL A 424 11.09 4.43 14.85
CA VAL A 424 11.46 4.38 16.27
C VAL A 424 11.64 5.77 16.86
N LYS A 425 12.24 6.69 16.10
CA LYS A 425 12.36 8.09 16.51
C LYS A 425 10.99 8.67 16.80
N ARG A 426 10.02 8.43 15.91
CA ARG A 426 8.63 8.89 16.06
C ARG A 426 7.93 8.25 17.25
N VAL A 427 8.05 6.94 17.43
CA VAL A 427 7.46 6.22 18.56
C VAL A 427 8.02 6.70 19.89
N LYS A 428 9.34 6.82 20.02
CA LYS A 428 9.99 7.28 21.27
C LYS A 428 9.59 8.71 21.62
N ALA A 429 9.55 9.61 20.63
CA ALA A 429 9.18 11.01 20.85
C ALA A 429 7.73 11.19 21.36
N ASN A 430 6.83 10.25 21.04
CA ASN A 430 5.40 10.37 21.32
C ASN A 430 4.88 9.41 22.40
N GLY A 431 5.76 8.57 22.99
CA GLY A 431 5.37 7.55 23.97
C GLY A 431 4.44 6.48 23.38
N THR A 432 4.50 6.26 22.07
CA THR A 432 3.63 5.34 21.33
C THR A 432 3.87 3.89 21.76
N LYS A 433 2.80 3.09 21.85
CA LYS A 433 2.88 1.66 22.14
C LYS A 433 2.79 0.84 20.86
N ALA A 434 3.53 -0.26 20.78
CA ALA A 434 3.54 -1.14 19.63
C ALA A 434 2.98 -2.53 19.99
N TYR A 435 2.20 -3.09 19.06
CA TYR A 435 1.55 -4.37 19.22
C TYR A 435 1.75 -5.24 17.98
N LEU A 436 1.92 -6.55 18.18
CA LEU A 436 1.85 -7.55 17.12
C LEU A 436 0.51 -8.27 17.23
N VAL A 437 -0.32 -8.22 16.19
CA VAL A 437 -1.65 -8.82 16.17
C VAL A 437 -1.70 -9.92 15.12
N ASN A 438 -1.98 -11.14 15.55
CA ASN A 438 -2.19 -12.27 14.65
C ASN A 438 -3.63 -12.24 14.11
N THR A 439 -3.75 -11.92 12.82
CA THR A 439 -5.00 -11.96 12.04
C THR A 439 -5.11 -13.24 11.21
N GLY A 440 -4.17 -14.16 11.40
CA GLY A 440 -4.06 -15.44 10.71
C GLY A 440 -4.78 -16.54 11.49
N TRP A 441 -4.11 -17.66 11.63
CA TRP A 441 -4.66 -18.89 12.17
C TRP A 441 -4.20 -19.15 13.60
N ASN A 442 -4.88 -20.10 14.26
CA ASN A 442 -4.49 -20.65 15.56
C ASN A 442 -4.28 -22.18 15.46
N GLY A 443 -4.06 -22.85 16.59
CA GLY A 443 -3.81 -24.29 16.67
C GLY A 443 -4.93 -25.20 16.17
N THR A 444 -6.15 -24.69 16.03
CA THR A 444 -7.27 -25.44 15.45
C THR A 444 -7.27 -25.48 13.93
N GLY A 445 -6.33 -24.76 13.28
CA GLY A 445 -6.32 -24.58 11.83
C GLY A 445 -7.42 -23.65 11.33
N LYS A 446 -8.10 -22.92 12.21
CA LYS A 446 -9.07 -21.87 11.86
C LYS A 446 -8.44 -20.49 11.98
N ARG A 447 -8.91 -19.58 11.13
CA ARG A 447 -8.56 -18.15 11.23
C ARG A 447 -9.14 -17.56 12.51
N ILE A 448 -8.38 -16.72 13.21
CA ILE A 448 -8.85 -15.96 14.37
C ILE A 448 -10.05 -15.13 13.94
N SER A 449 -11.12 -15.14 14.73
CA SER A 449 -12.38 -14.53 14.32
C SER A 449 -12.23 -13.01 14.20
N ILE A 450 -12.95 -12.40 13.25
CA ILE A 450 -12.97 -10.94 13.12
C ILE A 450 -13.55 -10.28 14.38
N LYS A 451 -14.45 -10.97 15.10
CA LYS A 451 -15.02 -10.51 16.37
C LYS A 451 -13.92 -10.39 17.44
N ASP A 452 -13.13 -11.43 17.64
CA ASP A 452 -12.03 -11.42 18.60
C ASP A 452 -10.96 -10.40 18.22
N THR A 453 -10.65 -10.31 16.91
CA THR A 453 -9.68 -9.33 16.41
C THR A 453 -10.16 -7.89 16.68
N ARG A 454 -11.43 -7.58 16.43
CA ARG A 454 -12.02 -6.27 16.78
C ARG A 454 -12.01 -6.02 18.30
N GLY A 455 -12.28 -7.03 19.12
CA GLY A 455 -12.15 -6.93 20.58
C GLY A 455 -10.72 -6.59 21.05
N ILE A 456 -9.71 -7.21 20.43
CA ILE A 456 -8.29 -6.87 20.65
C ILE A 456 -7.99 -5.42 20.26
N ILE A 457 -8.47 -4.99 19.09
CA ILE A 457 -8.26 -3.61 18.61
C ILE A 457 -8.96 -2.60 19.54
N ASP A 458 -10.18 -2.88 19.98
CA ASP A 458 -10.91 -2.08 20.98
C ASP A 458 -10.14 -1.98 22.31
N ALA A 459 -9.53 -3.08 22.77
CA ALA A 459 -8.70 -3.10 23.98
C ALA A 459 -7.40 -2.30 23.83
N ILE A 460 -6.81 -2.28 22.64
CA ILE A 460 -5.65 -1.42 22.30
C ILE A 460 -6.06 0.05 22.32
N HIS A 461 -7.16 0.39 21.65
CA HIS A 461 -7.63 1.77 21.52
C HIS A 461 -8.08 2.38 22.85
N SER A 462 -8.74 1.61 23.70
CA SER A 462 -9.17 2.05 25.03
C SER A 462 -8.02 2.12 26.04
N GLY A 463 -6.88 1.49 25.74
CA GLY A 463 -5.77 1.32 26.68
C GLY A 463 -5.99 0.23 27.72
N ALA A 464 -7.11 -0.51 27.67
CA ALA A 464 -7.41 -1.59 28.62
C ALA A 464 -6.31 -2.68 28.62
N ILE A 465 -5.73 -2.97 27.45
CA ILE A 465 -4.64 -3.94 27.31
C ILE A 465 -3.40 -3.58 28.14
N ALA A 466 -3.15 -2.30 28.42
CA ALA A 466 -1.97 -1.87 29.18
C ALA A 466 -2.04 -2.21 30.67
N ASN A 467 -3.26 -2.49 31.18
CA ASN A 467 -3.50 -2.83 32.59
C ASN A 467 -3.82 -4.31 32.79
N ALA A 468 -3.95 -5.09 31.72
CA ALA A 468 -4.24 -6.51 31.80
C ALA A 468 -3.05 -7.28 32.38
N PRO A 469 -3.26 -8.31 33.21
CA PRO A 469 -2.19 -9.20 33.62
C PRO A 469 -1.56 -9.87 32.39
N THR A 470 -0.23 -10.01 32.38
CA THR A 470 0.50 -10.53 31.22
C THR A 470 1.34 -11.75 31.58
N LYS A 471 1.70 -12.51 30.53
CA LYS A 471 2.71 -13.57 30.59
C LYS A 471 3.61 -13.52 29.37
N LYS A 472 4.80 -14.11 29.47
CA LYS A 472 5.70 -14.26 28.33
C LYS A 472 5.52 -15.60 27.65
N ILE A 473 5.44 -15.59 26.33
CA ILE A 473 5.41 -16.79 25.50
C ILE A 473 6.84 -17.27 25.22
N PRO A 474 7.15 -18.58 25.41
CA PRO A 474 8.48 -19.13 25.15
C PRO A 474 8.98 -18.92 23.71
N PHE A 475 10.29 -19.03 23.53
CA PHE A 475 11.03 -18.80 22.27
C PHE A 475 11.01 -17.35 21.78
N PHE A 476 9.83 -16.76 21.61
CA PHE A 476 9.68 -15.40 21.08
C PHE A 476 9.85 -14.31 22.14
N GLY A 477 9.67 -14.64 23.42
CA GLY A 477 9.74 -13.67 24.52
C GLY A 477 8.66 -12.59 24.45
N LEU A 478 7.57 -12.84 23.72
CA LEU A 478 6.46 -11.92 23.52
C LEU A 478 5.61 -11.83 24.79
N GLU A 479 5.29 -10.60 25.20
CA GLU A 479 4.39 -10.32 26.31
C GLU A 479 2.93 -10.35 25.82
N VAL A 480 2.10 -11.15 26.47
CA VAL A 480 0.72 -11.45 26.03
C VAL A 480 -0.23 -11.27 27.21
N PRO A 481 -1.37 -10.57 27.03
CA PRO A 481 -2.38 -10.46 28.07
C PRO A 481 -2.99 -11.84 28.37
N THR A 482 -3.25 -12.13 29.65
CA THR A 482 -3.90 -13.39 30.06
C THR A 482 -5.40 -13.33 29.98
N GLU A 483 -5.99 -12.14 29.92
CA GLU A 483 -7.42 -11.89 29.77
C GLU A 483 -7.64 -10.54 29.06
N LEU A 484 -8.71 -10.44 28.26
CA LEU A 484 -9.17 -9.21 27.63
C LEU A 484 -10.70 -9.23 27.54
N GLU A 485 -11.35 -8.14 27.93
CA GLU A 485 -12.80 -8.01 27.79
C GLU A 485 -13.22 -8.12 26.33
N GLY A 486 -14.27 -8.91 26.06
CA GLY A 486 -14.80 -9.10 24.71
C GLY A 486 -13.99 -10.03 23.80
N VAL A 487 -12.92 -10.66 24.32
CA VAL A 487 -12.08 -11.64 23.61
C VAL A 487 -12.13 -12.98 24.34
N ASP A 488 -12.20 -14.09 23.60
CA ASP A 488 -12.10 -15.42 24.22
C ASP A 488 -10.74 -15.59 24.92
N THR A 489 -10.76 -15.75 26.25
CA THR A 489 -9.55 -15.94 27.05
C THR A 489 -8.75 -17.18 26.62
N ASN A 490 -9.43 -18.20 26.11
CA ASN A 490 -8.78 -19.44 25.68
C ASN A 490 -7.87 -19.25 24.47
N ILE A 491 -8.09 -18.23 23.62
CA ILE A 491 -7.25 -18.02 22.43
C ILE A 491 -5.99 -17.21 22.70
N LEU A 492 -5.92 -16.47 23.82
CA LEU A 492 -4.82 -15.53 24.10
C LEU A 492 -3.48 -16.24 24.26
N ASP A 493 -3.46 -17.43 24.87
CA ASP A 493 -2.30 -18.32 24.76
C ASP A 493 -2.44 -19.20 23.51
N PRO A 494 -1.57 -19.05 22.49
CA PRO A 494 -1.70 -19.85 21.27
C PRO A 494 -1.64 -21.36 21.54
N LYS A 495 -0.97 -21.81 22.62
CA LYS A 495 -0.89 -23.23 23.02
C LYS A 495 -2.25 -23.84 23.35
N ASN A 496 -3.15 -23.06 23.94
CA ASN A 496 -4.46 -23.53 24.41
C ASN A 496 -5.40 -23.92 23.26
N THR A 497 -5.06 -23.53 22.03
CA THR A 497 -5.83 -23.87 20.82
C THR A 497 -5.35 -25.14 20.13
N TYR A 498 -4.26 -25.75 20.60
CA TYR A 498 -3.78 -27.05 20.12
C TYR A 498 -4.38 -28.18 20.95
N ALA A 499 -4.66 -29.31 20.29
CA ALA A 499 -5.05 -30.53 21.00
C ALA A 499 -3.89 -31.09 21.84
N ASP A 500 -2.66 -31.00 21.32
CA ASP A 500 -1.42 -31.32 22.02
C ASP A 500 -0.49 -30.10 22.06
N PRO A 501 -0.20 -29.53 23.25
CA PRO A 501 0.74 -28.42 23.38
C PRO A 501 2.15 -28.67 22.82
N ALA A 502 2.58 -29.94 22.70
CA ALA A 502 3.88 -30.28 22.09
C ALA A 502 3.92 -29.97 20.58
N GLU A 503 2.76 -29.99 19.90
CA GLU A 503 2.68 -29.60 18.49
C GLU A 503 2.93 -28.09 18.32
N TRP A 504 2.40 -27.27 19.23
CA TRP A 504 2.72 -25.84 19.25
C TRP A 504 4.22 -25.63 19.43
N GLU A 505 4.85 -26.35 20.36
CA GLU A 505 6.29 -26.19 20.63
C GLU A 505 7.14 -26.53 19.40
N LYS A 506 6.80 -27.59 18.67
CA LYS A 506 7.49 -27.96 17.42
C LYS A 506 7.38 -26.85 16.38
N LYS A 507 6.16 -26.37 16.11
CA LYS A 507 5.93 -25.29 15.12
C LYS A 507 6.53 -23.96 15.57
N ALA A 508 6.53 -23.68 16.87
CA ALA A 508 7.14 -22.48 17.44
C ALA A 508 8.65 -22.45 17.22
N LYS A 509 9.34 -23.59 17.40
CA LYS A 509 10.77 -23.71 17.11
C LYS A 509 11.09 -23.57 15.62
N GLU A 510 10.25 -24.14 14.77
CA GLU A 510 10.35 -23.99 13.32
C GLU A 510 10.22 -22.52 12.90
N LEU A 511 9.15 -21.85 13.33
CA LEU A 511 8.94 -20.44 13.00
C LEU A 511 10.04 -19.54 13.58
N ALA A 512 10.48 -19.78 14.82
CA ALA A 512 11.60 -19.06 15.42
C ALA A 512 12.90 -19.21 14.59
N SER A 513 13.19 -20.42 14.10
CA SER A 513 14.33 -20.67 13.21
C SER A 513 14.21 -19.87 11.90
N MET A 514 13.01 -19.77 11.34
CA MET A 514 12.76 -18.96 10.13
C MET A 514 12.99 -17.47 10.39
N PHE A 515 12.53 -16.94 11.53
CA PHE A 515 12.80 -15.56 11.93
C PHE A 515 14.30 -15.29 12.08
N ILE A 516 15.03 -16.14 12.82
CA ILE A 516 16.48 -16.00 13.03
C ILE A 516 17.22 -16.01 11.69
N LYS A 517 16.93 -17.00 10.84
CA LYS A 517 17.53 -17.12 9.51
C LYS A 517 17.21 -15.90 8.62
N ASN A 518 15.97 -15.44 8.64
CA ASN A 518 15.57 -14.26 7.86
C ASN A 518 16.25 -12.98 8.37
N PHE A 519 16.48 -12.86 9.67
CA PHE A 519 16.98 -11.61 10.27
C PHE A 519 18.49 -11.41 10.07
N ASP A 520 19.26 -12.47 9.84
CA ASP A 520 20.70 -12.43 9.57
C ASP A 520 21.07 -11.44 8.45
N LYS A 521 20.22 -11.31 7.43
CA LYS A 521 20.43 -10.33 6.33
C LYS A 521 20.43 -8.86 6.78
N TYR A 522 19.89 -8.56 7.96
CA TYR A 522 19.89 -7.21 8.53
C TYR A 522 21.09 -6.93 9.44
N THR A 523 21.90 -7.94 9.79
CA THR A 523 23.03 -7.80 10.73
C THR A 523 24.32 -7.32 10.07
N THR A 524 24.22 -6.74 8.87
CA THR A 524 25.35 -6.15 8.12
C THR A 524 25.81 -4.81 8.70
N ASN A 525 25.06 -4.23 9.63
CA ASN A 525 25.41 -3.03 10.38
C ASN A 525 25.13 -3.20 11.89
N GLU A 526 25.69 -2.31 12.70
CA GLU A 526 25.58 -2.38 14.18
C GLU A 526 24.14 -2.25 14.69
N ALA A 527 23.30 -1.47 14.01
CA ALA A 527 21.89 -1.33 14.38
C ALA A 527 21.13 -2.65 14.24
N GLY A 528 21.37 -3.40 13.15
CA GLY A 528 20.78 -4.73 12.96
C GLY A 528 21.30 -5.76 13.95
N LYS A 529 22.62 -5.79 14.21
CA LYS A 529 23.21 -6.73 15.19
C LYS A 529 22.62 -6.59 16.59
N ALA A 530 22.39 -5.34 17.03
CA ALA A 530 21.81 -5.06 18.35
C ALA A 530 20.38 -5.61 18.51
N LEU A 531 19.65 -5.82 17.42
CA LEU A 531 18.26 -6.29 17.45
C LEU A 531 18.12 -7.82 17.53
N VAL A 532 19.18 -8.59 17.31
CA VAL A 532 19.13 -10.07 17.35
C VAL A 532 18.61 -10.59 18.69
N ALA A 533 18.99 -9.95 19.80
CA ALA A 533 18.54 -10.31 21.15
C ALA A 533 17.05 -10.02 21.41
N ALA A 534 16.40 -9.20 20.56
CA ALA A 534 14.97 -8.92 20.64
C ALA A 534 14.12 -9.89 19.78
N GLY A 535 14.78 -10.72 18.96
CA GLY A 535 14.14 -11.78 18.19
C GLY A 535 13.92 -13.06 18.99
N PRO A 536 13.37 -14.09 18.35
CA PRO A 536 13.22 -15.41 18.95
C PRO A 536 14.58 -16.03 19.35
N GLN A 537 14.58 -16.79 20.45
CA GLN A 537 15.74 -17.50 21.00
C GLN A 537 15.42 -19.00 21.08
N LEU A 538 16.34 -19.84 20.60
CA LEU A 538 16.20 -21.31 20.53
C LEU A 538 17.16 -22.04 21.44
#